data_AF-A0A1M6S914-F1
#
_entry.id   AF-A0A1M6S914-F1
#
_cell.length_a   1.000
_cell.length_b   1.000
_cell.length_c   1.000
_cell.angle_alpha   90.00
_cell.angle_beta   90.00
_cell.angle_gamma   90.00
#
_symmetry.space_group_name_H-M   'P 1'
#
loop_
_entity.id
_entity.type
_entity.pdbx_description
1 polymer ?
#
loop_
_entity_poly.entity_id
_entity_poly.type
_entity_poly.pdbx_seq_one_letter_code
_entity_poly.pdbx_strand_id
1 'polypeptide(L)'
;MEVTNLLVFTERKQLREWFEKYHLSEKCCWVACNRSKTPKPDTLPYIEIVEEALCFGWIDSMVKKLSDGRLAQRLSPRKKGSHWTELNKERCRQLEERGLMTDSGRMALR
;
A
#
# COMPACT_ATOMS: atom_id res chain seq x y z
N MET A 1 3.46 8.89 16.70
CA MET A 1 4.22 8.10 15.71
C MET A 1 4.74 9.03 14.64
N GLU A 2 6.04 9.07 14.39
CA GLU A 2 6.66 9.90 13.36
C GLU A 2 6.52 9.25 11.97
N VAL A 3 6.59 10.07 10.91
CA VAL A 3 6.66 9.57 9.54
C VAL A 3 8.10 9.16 9.29
N THR A 4 8.37 7.86 9.22
CA THR A 4 9.69 7.29 8.94
C THR A 4 9.62 6.48 7.66
N ASN A 5 10.70 6.39 6.88
CA ASN A 5 10.68 5.68 5.58
C ASN A 5 9.57 6.20 4.64
N LEU A 6 9.56 7.51 4.42
CA LEU A 6 8.64 8.16 3.49
C LEU A 6 9.09 7.92 2.05
N LEU A 7 8.25 7.21 1.30
CA LEU A 7 8.38 6.93 -0.10
C LEU A 7 7.59 7.97 -0.90
N VAL A 8 8.29 8.65 -1.79
CA VAL A 8 7.72 9.63 -2.70
C VAL A 8 7.86 9.06 -4.10
N PHE A 9 6.73 8.66 -4.69
CA PHE A 9 6.67 8.06 -6.01
C PHE A 9 5.62 8.77 -6.86
N THR A 10 5.82 8.74 -8.17
CA THR A 10 4.92 9.30 -9.17
C THR A 10 4.20 8.20 -9.96
N GLU A 11 4.75 6.98 -9.95
CA GLU A 11 4.20 5.84 -10.68
C GLU A 11 4.01 4.61 -9.79
N ARG A 12 2.89 3.91 -10.00
CA ARG A 12 2.56 2.66 -9.31
C ARG A 12 3.68 1.62 -9.38
N LYS A 13 4.39 1.55 -10.51
CA LYS A 13 5.48 0.60 -10.72
C LYS A 13 6.61 0.76 -9.70
N GLN A 14 6.96 1.99 -9.32
CA GLN A 14 8.01 2.26 -8.35
C GLN A 14 7.65 1.70 -6.96
N LEU A 15 6.37 1.80 -6.59
CA LEU A 15 5.88 1.21 -5.35
C LEU A 15 5.95 -0.32 -5.39
N ARG A 16 5.62 -0.92 -6.53
CA ARG A 16 5.73 -2.37 -6.72
C ARG A 16 7.18 -2.85 -6.62
N GLU A 17 8.11 -2.20 -7.30
CA GLU A 17 9.55 -2.51 -7.22
C GLU A 17 10.07 -2.39 -5.77
N TRP A 18 9.60 -1.37 -5.03
CA TRP A 18 9.92 -1.24 -3.62
C TRP A 18 9.40 -2.45 -2.82
N PHE A 19 8.16 -2.86 -3.03
CA PHE A 19 7.62 -4.04 -2.36
C PHE A 19 8.37 -5.32 -2.73
N GLU A 20 8.64 -5.57 -4.00
CA GLU A 20 9.41 -6.74 -4.46
C GLU A 20 10.73 -6.88 -3.71
N LYS A 21 11.40 -5.76 -3.45
CA LYS A 21 12.69 -5.74 -2.74
C LYS A 21 12.58 -5.77 -1.22
N TYR A 22 11.54 -5.16 -0.63
CA TYR A 22 11.55 -4.83 0.80
C TYR A 22 10.37 -5.39 1.61
N HIS A 23 9.35 -5.99 1.00
CA HIS A 23 8.12 -6.42 1.70
C HIS A 23 8.35 -7.46 2.80
N LEU A 24 9.46 -8.20 2.77
CA LEU A 24 9.84 -9.20 3.79
C LEU A 24 10.77 -8.65 4.88
N SER A 25 11.51 -7.58 4.62
CA SER A 25 12.51 -7.02 5.55
C SER A 25 11.99 -5.82 6.33
N GLU A 26 11.13 -5.01 5.70
CA GLU A 26 10.62 -3.77 6.29
C GLU A 26 9.40 -3.99 7.18
N LYS A 27 9.33 -3.26 8.29
CA LYS A 27 8.22 -3.36 9.25
C LYS A 27 7.06 -2.42 8.93
N CYS A 28 7.36 -1.32 8.25
CA CYS A 28 6.39 -0.38 7.71
C CYS A 28 7.07 0.60 6.75
N CYS A 29 6.27 1.24 5.92
CA CYS A 29 6.67 2.41 5.15
C CYS A 29 5.53 3.43 5.14
N TRP A 30 5.84 4.66 4.74
CA TRP A 30 4.84 5.68 4.47
C TRP A 30 4.92 6.05 3.00
N VAL A 31 3.80 6.19 2.33
CA VAL A 31 3.77 6.56 0.91
C VAL A 31 3.06 7.91 0.76
N ALA A 32 3.71 8.87 0.11
CA ALA A 32 3.08 10.14 -0.23
C ALA A 32 1.87 9.88 -1.14
N CYS A 33 0.68 10.30 -0.71
CA CYS A 33 -0.57 9.93 -1.32
C CYS A 33 -1.47 11.13 -1.62
N ASN A 34 -2.28 10.97 -2.65
CA ASN A 34 -3.43 11.82 -2.90
C ASN A 34 -4.72 11.00 -2.82
N ARG A 35 -5.81 11.65 -2.39
CA ARG A 35 -7.16 11.07 -2.33
C ARG A 35 -8.13 11.75 -3.30
N SER A 36 -7.65 12.75 -4.04
CA SER A 36 -8.42 13.44 -5.07
C SER A 36 -8.40 12.65 -6.37
N LYS A 37 -9.42 12.82 -7.21
CA LYS A 37 -9.40 12.31 -8.59
C LYS A 37 -8.37 13.04 -9.45
N THR A 38 -8.02 14.28 -9.09
CA THR A 38 -6.97 15.04 -9.75
C THR A 38 -5.60 14.53 -9.33
N PRO A 39 -4.74 14.12 -10.28
CA PRO A 39 -3.35 13.80 -9.99
C PRO A 39 -2.64 14.97 -9.30
N LYS A 40 -1.75 14.65 -8.36
CA LYS A 40 -0.90 15.64 -7.72
C LYS A 40 0.57 15.22 -7.90
N PRO A 41 1.48 16.18 -8.17
CA PRO A 41 2.91 15.88 -8.24
C PRO A 41 3.38 15.15 -6.98
N ASP A 42 4.35 14.25 -7.16
CA ASP A 42 5.04 13.56 -6.06
C ASP A 42 4.11 12.82 -5.10
N THR A 43 3.02 12.25 -5.62
CA THR A 43 2.08 11.43 -4.86
C THR A 43 1.48 10.33 -5.73
N LEU A 44 1.11 9.21 -5.10
CA LEU A 44 0.31 8.16 -5.73
C LEU A 44 -1.17 8.27 -5.35
N PRO A 45 -2.09 7.90 -6.26
CA PRO A 45 -3.49 7.69 -5.92
C PRO A 45 -3.62 6.67 -4.80
N TYR A 46 -4.40 7.00 -3.77
CA TYR A 46 -4.59 6.15 -2.60
C TYR A 46 -4.99 4.70 -2.95
N ILE A 47 -5.83 4.51 -3.97
CA ILE A 47 -6.28 3.17 -4.36
C ILE A 47 -5.15 2.31 -4.90
N GLU A 48 -4.21 2.89 -5.66
CA GLU A 48 -3.05 2.16 -6.17
C GLU A 48 -2.11 1.73 -5.04
N ILE A 49 -1.94 2.61 -4.05
CA ILE A 49 -1.15 2.31 -2.85
C ILE A 49 -1.76 1.13 -2.09
N VAL A 50 -3.08 1.13 -1.88
CA VAL A 50 -3.77 0.03 -1.20
C VAL A 50 -3.67 -1.25 -2.00
N GLU A 51 -3.92 -1.20 -3.31
CA GLU A 51 -3.84 -2.39 -4.16
C GLU A 51 -2.45 -3.02 -4.16
N GLU A 52 -1.38 -2.23 -4.31
CA GLU A 52 -0.02 -2.77 -4.22
C GLU A 52 0.27 -3.31 -2.82
N ALA A 53 -0.17 -2.66 -1.74
CA ALA A 53 -0.01 -3.22 -0.40
C ALA A 53 -0.66 -4.61 -0.29
N LEU A 54 -1.89 -4.76 -0.79
CA LEU A 54 -2.62 -6.04 -0.78
C LEU A 54 -1.88 -7.12 -1.57
N CYS A 55 -1.33 -6.78 -2.75
CA CYS A 55 -0.55 -7.70 -3.58
C CYS A 55 0.58 -8.39 -2.80
N PHE A 56 1.17 -7.72 -1.80
CA PHE A 56 2.29 -8.23 -1.00
C PHE A 56 1.91 -8.63 0.43
N GLY A 57 0.61 -8.67 0.76
CA GLY A 57 0.13 -9.05 2.09
C GLY A 57 0.26 -7.95 3.15
N TRP A 58 0.40 -6.72 2.71
CA TRP A 58 0.43 -5.52 3.53
C TRP A 58 -0.95 -4.86 3.57
N ILE A 59 -1.16 -3.97 4.54
CA ILE A 59 -2.39 -3.19 4.68
C ILE A 59 -2.06 -1.73 5.00
N ASP A 60 -2.96 -0.84 4.61
CA ASP A 60 -2.95 0.55 5.01
C ASP A 60 -3.50 0.72 6.44
N SER A 61 -2.94 1.65 7.21
CA SER A 61 -3.37 1.86 8.61
C SER A 61 -3.67 3.31 8.96
N MET A 62 -2.68 4.20 8.83
CA MET A 62 -2.73 5.57 9.36
C MET A 62 -2.42 6.54 8.25
N VAL A 63 -3.15 7.65 8.21
CA VAL A 63 -2.84 8.78 7.33
C VAL A 63 -2.30 9.94 8.15
N LYS A 64 -1.31 10.65 7.60
CA LYS A 64 -0.78 11.89 8.17
C LYS A 64 -0.67 12.97 7.12
N LYS A 65 -0.81 14.23 7.55
CA LYS A 65 -0.48 15.39 6.72
C LYS A 65 0.98 15.75 6.95
N LEU A 66 1.74 15.89 5.87
CA LEU A 66 3.12 16.35 5.87
C LEU A 66 3.17 17.88 6.02
N SER A 67 4.35 18.41 6.35
CA SER A 67 4.57 19.86 6.50
C SER A 67 4.29 20.65 5.22
N ASP A 68 4.53 20.04 4.06
CA ASP A 68 4.24 20.60 2.73
C ASP A 68 2.76 20.47 2.31
N GLY A 69 1.91 19.91 3.17
CA GLY A 69 0.48 19.76 2.94
C GLY A 69 0.06 18.49 2.21
N ARG A 70 0.99 17.66 1.71
CA ARG A 70 0.67 16.33 1.16
C ARG A 70 0.17 15.38 2.25
N LEU A 71 -0.52 14.33 1.84
CA LEU A 71 -0.86 13.22 2.74
C LEU A 71 0.19 12.12 2.61
N ALA A 72 0.41 11.38 3.67
CA ALA A 72 1.22 10.18 3.69
C ALA A 72 0.41 9.04 4.28
N GLN A 73 0.33 7.92 3.56
CA GLN A 73 -0.37 6.71 4.00
C GLN A 73 0.65 5.71 4.54
N ARG A 74 0.48 5.29 5.80
CA ARG A 74 1.27 4.22 6.39
C ARG A 74 0.79 2.87 5.90
N LEU A 75 1.74 2.04 5.49
CA LEU A 75 1.58 0.64 5.13
C LEU A 75 2.40 -0.23 6.08
N SER A 76 1.88 -1.40 6.41
CA SER A 76 2.60 -2.40 7.20
C SER A 76 2.15 -3.82 6.85
N PRO A 77 2.99 -4.85 7.07
CA PRO A 77 2.58 -6.25 6.91
C PRO A 77 1.33 -6.53 7.74
N ARG A 78 0.38 -7.28 7.18
CA ARG A 78 -0.81 -7.66 7.93
C ARG A 78 -0.43 -8.68 9.02
N LYS A 79 -0.96 -8.50 10.23
CA LYS A 79 -0.82 -9.50 11.29
C LYS A 79 -1.60 -10.77 10.95
N LYS A 80 -0.93 -11.92 11.05
CA LYS A 80 -1.55 -13.24 10.91
C LYS A 80 -2.78 -13.38 11.82
N GLY A 81 -3.88 -13.92 11.30
CA GLY A 81 -5.12 -14.15 12.04
C GLY A 81 -6.03 -12.93 12.21
N SER A 82 -5.70 -11.76 11.65
CA SER A 82 -6.59 -10.61 11.68
C SER A 82 -7.65 -10.66 10.58
N HIS A 83 -8.90 -10.31 10.89
CA HIS A 83 -10.00 -10.32 9.92
C HIS A 83 -9.80 -9.33 8.77
N TRP A 84 -9.96 -9.80 7.53
CA TRP A 84 -10.06 -8.94 6.35
C TRP A 84 -11.48 -8.40 6.20
N THR A 85 -11.60 -7.11 5.88
CA THR A 85 -12.87 -6.52 5.49
C THR A 85 -13.30 -7.09 4.14
N GLU A 86 -14.61 -7.19 3.89
CA GLU A 86 -15.13 -7.66 2.60
C GLU A 86 -14.62 -6.81 1.44
N LEU A 87 -14.46 -5.50 1.63
CA LEU A 87 -13.89 -4.60 0.63
C LEU A 87 -12.45 -4.98 0.24
N ASN A 88 -11.60 -5.34 1.21
CA ASN A 88 -10.24 -5.75 0.89
C ASN A 88 -10.19 -7.16 0.29
N LYS A 89 -11.05 -8.07 0.74
CA LYS A 89 -11.18 -9.39 0.09
C LYS A 89 -11.58 -9.23 -1.37
N GLU A 90 -12.53 -8.35 -1.65
CA GLU A 90 -13.00 -8.08 -3.01
C GLU A 90 -11.90 -7.48 -3.89
N ARG A 91 -11.15 -6.50 -3.38
CA ARG A 91 -9.95 -6.00 -4.07
C ARG A 91 -8.95 -7.10 -4.36
N CYS A 92 -8.69 -7.99 -3.40
CA CYS A 92 -7.79 -9.10 -3.60
C CYS A 92 -8.27 -10.05 -4.70
N ARG A 93 -9.58 -10.34 -4.80
CA ARG A 93 -10.14 -11.13 -5.90
C ARG A 93 -9.90 -10.47 -7.26
N GLN A 94 -10.19 -9.16 -7.37
CA GLN A 94 -9.95 -8.40 -8.60
C GLN A 94 -8.45 -8.36 -8.99
N LEU A 95 -7.57 -8.27 -8.00
CA LEU A 95 -6.12 -8.30 -8.23
C LEU A 95 -5.63 -9.69 -8.66
N GLU A 96 -6.26 -10.76 -8.17
CA GLU A 96 -6.02 -12.14 -8.63
C GLU A 96 -6.46 -12.30 -10.09
N GLU A 97 -7.66 -11.85 -10.43
CA GLU A 97 -8.19 -11.89 -11.81
C GLU A 97 -7.32 -11.11 -12.80
N ARG A 98 -6.72 -10.00 -12.35
CA ARG A 98 -5.77 -9.19 -13.14
C ARG A 98 -4.36 -9.78 -13.20
N GLY A 99 -4.08 -10.88 -12.51
CA GLY A 99 -2.75 -11.49 -12.43
C GLY A 99 -1.71 -10.65 -11.69
N LEU A 100 -2.13 -9.70 -10.85
CA LEU A 100 -1.24 -8.79 -10.12
C LEU A 100 -0.86 -9.30 -8.74
N MET A 101 -1.69 -10.18 -8.16
CA MET A 101 -1.51 -10.73 -6.82
C MET A 101 -0.27 -11.62 -6.74
N THR A 102 0.51 -11.45 -5.66
CA THR A 102 1.69 -12.28 -5.38
C THR A 102 1.39 -13.38 -4.36
N ASP A 103 2.29 -14.34 -4.21
CA ASP A 103 2.17 -15.40 -3.21
C ASP A 103 2.14 -14.85 -1.78
N SER A 104 2.89 -13.79 -1.49
CA SER A 104 2.85 -13.10 -0.19
C SER A 104 1.46 -12.55 0.12
N GLY A 105 0.79 -11.96 -0.87
CA GLY A 105 -0.60 -11.48 -0.75
C GLY A 105 -1.58 -12.63 -0.52
N ARG A 106 -1.48 -13.71 -1.32
CA ARG A 106 -2.30 -14.92 -1.16
C ARG A 106 -2.13 -15.56 0.22
N MET A 107 -0.89 -15.62 0.72
CA MET A 107 -0.60 -16.16 2.05
C MET A 107 -1.19 -15.32 3.17
N ALA A 108 -1.21 -14.00 3.04
CA ALA A 108 -1.77 -13.10 4.04
C ALA A 108 -3.31 -13.13 4.13
N LEU A 109 -3.99 -13.63 3.08
CA LEU A 109 -5.44 -13.79 3.03
C LEU A 109 -5.95 -15.08 3.69
N ARG A 110 -5.06 -16.03 3.96
CA ARG A 110 -5.38 -17.31 4.64
C ARG A 110 -5.42 -17.13 6.16
#